data_AF-A0AAW2HUB3-F1
#
_entry.id   AF-A0AAW2HUB3-F1
#
_cell.length_a   1.000
_cell.length_b   1.000
_cell.length_c   1.000
_cell.angle_alpha   90.00
_cell.angle_beta   90.00
_cell.angle_gamma   90.00
#
_symmetry.space_group_name_H-M   'P 1'
#
loop_
_entity.id
_entity.type
_entity.pdbx_description
1 polymer ?
#
loop_
_entity_poly.entity_id
_entity_poly.type
_entity_poly.pdbx_seq_one_letter_code
_entity_poly.pdbx_strand_id
1 'polypeptide(L)'
;MDNGLPPLEFTDCVVDSPFFRENLHIHEKELERTSQQIKRLIKDVKDLLNAAKSLSVAQRKLSRSLENFSFAGIGTTQTDDERVIQESLKEFGSLIAKIEDVRDKIVSFSCTLSYISLM
;
A
#
# COMPACT_ATOMS: atom_id res chain seq x y z
N MET A 1 -16.26 6.45 29.29
CA MET A 1 -16.73 5.14 29.74
C MET A 1 -15.65 4.15 29.33
N ASP A 2 -15.23 3.30 30.26
CA ASP A 2 -14.14 2.36 30.05
C ASP A 2 -14.55 1.32 28.99
N ASN A 3 -13.76 1.16 27.94
CA ASN A 3 -14.02 0.24 26.82
C ASN A 3 -13.43 -1.17 27.07
N GLY A 4 -13.06 -1.47 28.32
CA GLY A 4 -12.45 -2.74 28.71
C GLY A 4 -13.47 -3.86 28.88
N LEU A 5 -13.07 -5.07 28.48
CA LEU A 5 -13.79 -6.29 28.84
C LEU A 5 -13.56 -6.61 30.33
N PRO A 6 -14.56 -7.14 31.05
CA PRO A 6 -14.38 -7.53 32.45
C PRO A 6 -13.31 -8.63 32.57
N PRO A 7 -12.50 -8.65 33.64
CA PRO A 7 -11.48 -9.68 33.83
C PRO A 7 -12.09 -11.08 33.94
N LEU A 8 -11.36 -12.09 33.45
CA LEU A 8 -11.70 -13.50 33.64
C LEU A 8 -10.85 -14.06 34.78
N GLU A 9 -11.50 -14.42 35.89
CA GLU A 9 -10.82 -14.96 37.07
C GLU A 9 -10.71 -16.49 37.00
N PHE A 10 -9.53 -17.01 37.35
CA PHE A 10 -9.29 -18.47 37.35
C PHE A 10 -10.14 -19.22 38.38
N THR A 11 -10.51 -18.57 39.49
CA THR A 11 -11.38 -19.15 40.52
C THR A 11 -12.80 -19.38 40.00
N ASP A 12 -13.29 -18.49 39.15
CA ASP A 12 -14.66 -18.53 38.62
C ASP A 12 -14.81 -19.58 37.52
N CYS A 13 -13.69 -19.90 36.84
CA CYS A 13 -13.59 -21.00 35.90
C CYS A 13 -13.88 -22.36 36.56
N VAL A 14 -13.41 -22.58 37.79
CA VAL A 14 -13.63 -23.85 38.52
C VAL A 14 -15.12 -24.05 38.86
N VAL A 15 -15.84 -22.97 39.12
CA VAL A 15 -17.27 -23.00 39.47
C VAL A 15 -18.16 -23.13 38.22
N ASP A 16 -17.62 -22.81 37.03
CA ASP A 16 -18.32 -22.79 35.74
C ASP A 16 -19.70 -22.11 35.81
N SER A 17 -19.76 -20.96 36.48
CA SER A 17 -21.03 -20.27 36.67
C SER A 17 -21.59 -19.77 35.32
N PRO A 18 -22.93 -19.67 35.17
CA PRO A 18 -23.54 -19.08 33.98
C PRO A 18 -23.01 -17.68 33.66
N PHE A 19 -22.67 -16.90 34.70
CA PHE A 19 -22.08 -15.57 34.56
C PHE A 19 -20.66 -15.61 33.98
N PHE A 20 -19.82 -16.55 34.45
CA PHE A 20 -18.48 -16.76 33.89
C PHE A 20 -18.53 -17.17 32.42
N ARG A 21 -19.44 -18.08 32.05
CA ARG A 21 -19.64 -18.51 30.66
C ARG A 21 -20.08 -17.38 29.74
N GLU A 22 -20.97 -16.49 30.20
CA GLU A 22 -21.37 -15.32 29.43
C GLU A 22 -20.19 -14.37 29.22
N ASN A 23 -19.41 -14.07 30.27
CA ASN A 23 -18.20 -13.25 30.13
C ASN A 23 -17.20 -13.89 29.16
N LEU A 24 -16.94 -15.20 29.28
CA LEU A 24 -16.08 -15.94 28.37
C LEU A 24 -16.55 -15.80 26.90
N HIS A 25 -17.85 -15.95 26.64
CA HIS A 25 -18.40 -15.76 25.30
C HIS A 25 -18.23 -14.34 24.75
N ILE A 26 -18.34 -13.31 25.61
CA ILE A 26 -18.08 -11.92 25.19
C ILE A 26 -16.60 -11.78 24.77
N HIS A 27 -15.66 -12.35 25.53
CA HIS A 27 -14.24 -12.35 25.17
C HIS A 27 -13.97 -13.09 23.86
N GLU A 28 -14.54 -14.28 23.68
CA GLU A 28 -14.42 -15.03 22.42
C GLU A 28 -14.95 -14.24 21.22
N LYS A 29 -16.08 -13.56 21.39
CA LYS A 29 -16.70 -12.73 20.35
C LYS A 29 -15.82 -11.52 19.99
N GLU A 30 -15.25 -10.85 20.98
CA GLU A 30 -14.34 -9.74 20.71
C GLU A 30 -13.03 -10.23 20.07
N LEU A 31 -12.49 -11.38 20.49
CA LEU A 31 -11.33 -11.99 19.83
C LEU A 31 -11.61 -12.30 18.36
N GLU A 32 -12.75 -12.90 18.04
CA GLU A 32 -13.16 -13.17 16.65
C GLU A 32 -13.33 -11.86 15.86
N ARG A 33 -13.95 -10.84 16.47
CA ARG A 33 -14.09 -9.52 15.85
C ARG A 33 -12.73 -8.89 15.54
N THR A 34 -11.80 -8.89 16.48
CA THR A 34 -10.44 -8.36 16.30
C THR A 34 -9.70 -9.15 15.22
N SER A 35 -9.79 -10.48 15.21
CA SER A 35 -9.22 -11.33 14.17
C SER A 35 -9.72 -10.95 12.78
N GLN A 36 -11.03 -10.74 12.62
CA GLN A 36 -11.60 -10.29 11.35
C GLN A 36 -11.18 -8.86 10.98
N GLN A 37 -11.04 -7.94 11.94
CA GLN A 37 -10.53 -6.59 11.68
C GLN A 37 -9.08 -6.63 11.20
N ILE A 38 -8.22 -7.44 11.82
CA ILE A 38 -6.83 -7.64 11.39
C ILE A 38 -6.79 -8.20 9.96
N LYS A 39 -7.58 -9.24 9.66
CA LYS A 39 -7.67 -9.81 8.30
C LYS A 39 -8.09 -8.78 7.25
N ARG A 40 -9.02 -7.88 7.59
CA ARG A 40 -9.43 -6.77 6.71
C ARG A 40 -8.29 -5.78 6.50
N LEU A 41 -7.61 -5.34 7.55
CA LEU A 41 -6.45 -4.44 7.44
C LEU A 41 -5.33 -5.03 6.56
N ILE A 42 -5.04 -6.33 6.72
CA ILE A 42 -4.07 -7.03 5.87
C ILE A 42 -4.50 -6.97 4.40
N LYS A 43 -5.78 -7.18 4.11
CA LYS A 43 -6.31 -7.08 2.76
C LYS A 43 -6.18 -5.66 2.21
N ASP A 44 -6.58 -4.66 2.98
CA ASP A 44 -6.52 -3.26 2.57
C ASP A 44 -5.08 -2.82 2.26
N VAL A 45 -4.10 -3.26 3.08
CA VAL A 45 -2.67 -3.01 2.83
C VAL A 45 -2.20 -3.69 1.54
N LYS A 46 -2.60 -4.95 1.29
CA LYS A 46 -2.26 -5.66 0.04
C LYS A 46 -2.83 -4.94 -1.19
N ASP A 47 -4.09 -4.51 -1.12
CA ASP A 47 -4.76 -3.82 -2.21
C ASP A 47 -4.09 -2.46 -2.47
N LEU A 48 -3.71 -1.72 -1.42
CA LEU A 48 -2.94 -0.48 -1.52
C LEU A 48 -1.58 -0.69 -2.20
N LEU A 49 -0.83 -1.72 -1.79
CA LEU A 49 0.48 -2.03 -2.39
C LEU A 49 0.35 -2.40 -3.88
N ASN A 50 -0.70 -3.12 -4.26
CA ASN A 50 -0.97 -3.47 -5.65
C ASN A 50 -1.36 -2.25 -6.50
N ALA A 51 -2.17 -1.34 -5.94
CA ALA A 51 -2.50 -0.08 -6.60
C ALA A 51 -1.23 0.79 -6.80
N ALA A 52 -0.37 0.88 -5.79
CA ALA A 52 0.89 1.62 -5.87
C ALA A 52 1.83 1.05 -6.95
N LYS A 53 1.94 -0.29 -7.05
CA LYS A 53 2.71 -0.96 -8.13
C LYS A 53 2.14 -0.63 -9.52
N SER A 54 0.81 -0.71 -9.66
CA SER A 54 0.15 -0.41 -10.93
C SER A 54 0.36 1.04 -11.36
N LEU A 55 0.26 1.97 -10.41
CA LEU A 55 0.58 3.39 -10.63
C LEU A 55 2.03 3.56 -11.08
N SER A 56 2.98 2.88 -10.43
CA SER A 56 4.40 2.96 -10.80
C SER A 56 4.66 2.50 -12.23
N VAL A 57 4.06 1.38 -12.64
CA VAL A 57 4.14 0.88 -14.03
C VAL A 57 3.59 1.91 -15.01
N ALA A 58 2.43 2.52 -14.71
CA ALA A 58 1.83 3.54 -15.56
C ALA A 58 2.71 4.80 -15.67
N GLN A 59 3.30 5.26 -14.55
CA GLN A 59 4.19 6.43 -14.54
C GLN A 59 5.49 6.16 -15.28
N ARG A 60 6.09 4.98 -15.14
CA ARG A 60 7.27 4.57 -15.93
C ARG A 60 6.96 4.48 -17.43
N LYS A 61 5.77 4.00 -17.80
CA LYS A 61 5.33 4.01 -19.20
C LYS A 61 5.21 5.44 -19.74
N LEU A 62 4.59 6.35 -18.98
CA LEU A 62 4.48 7.76 -19.34
C LEU A 62 5.86 8.42 -19.49
N SER A 63 6.76 8.19 -18.53
CA SER A 63 8.16 8.65 -18.59
C SER A 63 8.84 8.24 -19.90
N ARG A 64 8.74 6.96 -20.29
CA ARG A 64 9.28 6.48 -21.57
C ARG A 64 8.62 7.13 -22.79
N SER A 65 7.31 7.38 -22.76
CA SER A 65 6.63 8.09 -23.85
C SER A 65 7.12 9.52 -24.00
N LEU A 66 7.41 10.20 -22.88
CA LEU A 66 7.95 11.56 -22.86
C LEU A 66 9.41 11.60 -23.34
N GLU A 67 10.24 10.68 -22.86
CA GLU A 67 11.66 10.59 -23.26
C GLU A 67 11.85 10.25 -24.73
N ASN A 68 10.94 9.47 -25.31
CA ASN A 68 10.96 9.08 -26.72
C ASN A 68 10.12 10.00 -27.61
N PHE A 69 9.50 11.05 -27.06
CA PHE A 69 8.72 11.98 -27.87
C PHE A 69 9.63 12.68 -28.87
N SER A 70 9.21 12.68 -30.13
CA SER A 70 9.89 13.46 -31.16
C SER A 70 8.93 14.05 -32.17
N PHE A 71 9.22 15.28 -32.61
CA PHE A 71 8.49 15.88 -33.72
C PHE A 71 8.85 15.17 -35.04
N ALA A 72 7.85 15.01 -35.90
CA ALA A 72 8.08 14.61 -37.28
C ALA A 72 8.53 15.86 -38.06
N GLY A 73 9.85 16.02 -38.20
CA GLY A 73 10.42 17.11 -38.99
C GLY A 73 10.11 16.96 -40.49
N ILE A 74 10.11 18.07 -41.21
CA ILE A 74 10.15 18.06 -42.68
C ILE A 74 11.61 17.82 -43.09
N GLY A 75 11.92 16.65 -43.66
CA GLY A 75 13.30 16.29 -44.00
C GLY A 75 14.16 16.02 -42.76
N THR A 76 15.38 16.59 -42.70
CA THR A 76 16.30 16.49 -41.55
C THR A 76 16.35 17.78 -40.72
N THR A 77 15.47 18.73 -40.99
CA THR A 77 15.45 20.05 -40.33
C THR A 77 14.43 20.08 -39.22
N GLN A 78 14.84 20.66 -38.09
CA GLN A 78 14.03 20.80 -36.89
C GLN A 78 14.17 22.23 -36.37
N THR A 79 13.07 22.83 -35.92
CA THR A 79 13.12 24.21 -35.39
C THR A 79 13.73 24.24 -33.99
N ASP A 80 14.24 25.40 -33.58
CA ASP A 80 14.78 25.57 -32.22
C ASP A 80 13.70 25.31 -31.16
N ASP A 81 12.46 25.75 -31.40
CA ASP A 81 11.34 25.52 -30.49
C ASP A 81 11.01 24.03 -30.36
N GLU A 82 11.01 23.28 -31.47
CA GLU A 82 10.80 21.83 -31.47
C GLU A 82 11.87 21.09 -30.65
N ARG A 83 13.13 21.53 -30.76
CA ARG A 83 14.25 20.97 -29.98
C ARG A 83 14.09 21.27 -28.49
N VAL A 84 13.78 22.52 -28.13
CA VAL A 84 13.56 22.92 -26.73
C VAL A 84 12.40 22.13 -26.10
N ILE A 85 11.30 21.94 -26.82
CA ILE A 85 10.15 21.17 -26.33
C ILE A 85 10.54 19.70 -26.12
N GLN A 86 11.24 19.06 -27.06
CA GLN A 86 11.68 17.67 -26.89
C GLN A 86 12.63 17.51 -25.71
N GLU A 87 13.63 18.38 -25.58
CA GLU A 87 14.57 18.36 -24.46
C GLU A 87 13.82 18.52 -23.13
N SER A 88 12.85 19.44 -23.06
CA SER A 88 12.01 19.65 -21.88
C SER A 88 11.18 18.40 -21.51
N LEU A 89 10.55 17.75 -22.49
CA LEU A 89 9.77 16.53 -22.27
C LEU A 89 10.67 15.36 -21.83
N LYS A 90 11.86 15.25 -22.40
CA LYS A 90 12.85 14.25 -22.01
C LYS A 90 13.32 14.44 -20.57
N GLU A 91 13.61 15.68 -20.16
CA GLU A 91 13.94 15.99 -18.78
C GLU A 91 12.80 15.65 -17.83
N PHE A 92 11.56 16.00 -18.19
CA PHE A 92 10.39 15.68 -17.39
C PHE A 92 10.17 14.16 -17.25
N GLY A 93 10.34 13.42 -18.34
CA GLY A 93 10.30 11.95 -18.31
C GLY A 93 11.37 11.35 -17.39
N SER A 94 12.59 11.89 -17.40
CA SER A 94 13.68 11.45 -16.52
C SER A 94 13.39 11.75 -15.04
N LEU A 95 12.77 12.88 -14.73
CA LEU A 95 12.34 13.22 -13.37
C LEU A 95 11.29 12.23 -12.86
N ILE A 96 10.30 11.87 -13.69
CA ILE A 96 9.30 10.85 -13.34
C ILE A 96 9.98 9.51 -13.04
N ALA A 97 10.93 9.07 -13.88
CA ALA A 97 11.66 7.82 -13.66
C ALA A 97 12.39 7.80 -12.30
N LYS A 98 13.07 8.90 -11.94
CA LYS A 98 13.77 9.03 -10.66
C LYS A 98 12.84 8.97 -9.46
N ILE A 99 11.65 9.59 -9.55
CA ILE A 99 10.62 9.51 -8.50
C ILE A 99 10.17 8.07 -8.31
N GLU A 100 9.95 7.33 -9.40
CA GLU A 100 9.55 5.92 -9.33
C GLU A 100 10.65 5.01 -8.78
N ASP A 101 11.92 5.28 -9.05
CA ASP A 101 13.04 4.54 -8.44
C ASP A 101 13.07 4.68 -6.90
N VAL A 102 12.68 5.86 -6.38
CA VAL A 102 12.53 6.07 -4.93
C VAL A 102 11.29 5.34 -4.41
N ARG A 103 10.18 5.40 -5.14
CA ARG A 103 8.94 4.71 -4.75
C ARG A 103 9.13 3.21 -4.66
N ASP A 104 9.85 2.61 -5.61
CA ASP A 104 10.13 1.16 -5.59
C ASP A 104 10.87 0.74 -4.32
N LYS A 105 11.80 1.58 -3.83
CA LYS A 105 12.48 1.35 -2.55
C LYS A 105 11.48 1.38 -1.40
N ILE A 106 10.61 2.40 -1.33
CA ILE A 106 9.61 2.53 -0.26
C ILE A 106 8.65 1.33 -0.25
N VAL A 107 8.13 0.95 -1.42
CA VAL A 107 7.21 -0.20 -1.56
C VAL A 107 7.91 -1.51 -1.18
N SER A 108 9.21 -1.65 -1.47
CA SER A 108 9.99 -2.83 -1.07
C SER A 108 10.15 -2.94 0.47
N PHE A 109 10.37 -1.84 1.18
CA PHE A 109 10.44 -1.83 2.65
C PHE A 109 9.09 -2.13 3.31
N SER A 110 7.99 -1.64 2.73
CA SER A 110 6.63 -1.94 3.22
C SER A 110 6.25 -3.42 3.05
N CYS A 111 6.85 -4.13 2.11
CA CYS A 111 6.68 -5.57 1.95
C CYS A 111 7.25 -6.35 3.16
N THR A 112 8.30 -5.83 3.81
CA THR A 112 8.89 -6.42 5.03
C THR A 112 7.93 -6.39 6.21
N LEU A 113 7.00 -5.43 6.28
CA LEU A 113 5.95 -5.39 7.29
C LEU A 113 4.90 -6.49 7.10
N SER A 114 4.71 -6.97 5.85
CA SER A 114 3.82 -8.11 5.59
C SER A 114 4.35 -9.42 6.18
N TYR A 115 5.68 -9.55 6.33
CA TYR A 115 6.32 -10.71 6.98
C TYR A 115 6.08 -10.74 8.49
N ILE A 116 5.89 -9.58 9.14
CA ILE A 116 5.58 -9.51 10.58
C ILE A 116 4.15 -10.02 10.86
N SER A 117 3.24 -9.93 9.89
CA SER A 117 1.87 -10.46 10.02
C SER A 117 1.78 -12.00 9.90
N LEU A 118 2.90 -12.69 9.64
CA LEU A 118 3.01 -14.16 9.55
C LEU A 118 3.69 -14.79 10.78
N MET A 119 4.13 -13.99 11.75
CA MET A 119 4.53 -14.44 13.10
C MET A 119 3.45 -14.07 14.11
#